data_AF-A0A5E8F026-F1
#
_entry.id   AF-A0A5E8F026-F1
#
_cell.length_a   1.000
_cell.length_b   1.000
_cell.length_c   1.000
_cell.angle_alpha   90.00
_cell.angle_beta   90.00
_cell.angle_gamma   90.00
#
_symmetry.space_group_name_H-M   'P 1'
#
loop_
_entity.id
_entity.type
_entity.pdbx_description
1 polymer ?
#
loop_
_entity_poly.entity_id
_entity_poly.type
_entity_poly.pdbx_seq_one_letter_code
_entity_poly.pdbx_strand_id
1 'polypeptide(L)'
;MKLRRIAMARNDQQDSYEKLLSASHGRMLDLVKFAETKNAALLTFCSVWMGSIITILRSLDEPPMGYRAAFLVVLPLLAVAAVISLTSFLPKFLHHFHRTVDGSANLLYFGDIAKLRSEEFGEAARRRYFPEDGQSATDDYLDDLALQVAVQALIANRKFKTFNAAGRLVLASFICMAAPPVVWALQTIWTTAKRLLQVAS
;
A
#
# COMPACT_ATOMS: atom_id res chain seq x y z
N MET A 1 6.30 -28.70 -43.93
CA MET A 1 6.09 -27.22 -43.87
C MET A 1 5.01 -26.79 -42.87
N LYS A 2 3.82 -27.41 -42.85
CA LYS A 2 2.71 -27.07 -41.93
C LYS A 2 3.05 -27.26 -40.44
N LEU A 3 3.68 -28.38 -40.07
CA LEU A 3 4.14 -28.67 -38.70
C LEU A 3 5.12 -27.62 -38.16
N ARG A 4 6.08 -27.17 -38.99
CA ARG A 4 7.05 -26.14 -38.62
C ARG A 4 6.40 -24.78 -38.35
N ARG A 5 5.34 -24.42 -39.09
CA ARG A 5 4.57 -23.18 -38.83
C ARG A 5 3.74 -23.25 -37.55
N ILE A 6 3.16 -24.42 -37.24
CA ILE A 6 2.39 -24.62 -36.00
C ILE A 6 3.33 -24.53 -34.78
N ALA A 7 4.50 -25.17 -34.86
CA ALA A 7 5.51 -25.07 -33.80
C ALA A 7 5.97 -23.63 -33.58
N MET A 8 6.28 -22.90 -34.67
CA MET A 8 6.66 -21.49 -34.60
C MET A 8 5.55 -20.62 -33.98
N ALA A 9 4.29 -20.81 -34.39
CA ALA A 9 3.17 -20.05 -33.84
C ALA A 9 2.94 -20.32 -32.34
N ARG A 10 3.09 -21.57 -31.88
CA ARG A 10 2.99 -21.92 -30.44
C ARG A 10 4.12 -21.26 -29.65
N ASN A 11 5.33 -21.26 -30.19
CA ASN A 11 6.50 -20.63 -29.59
C ASN A 11 6.32 -19.11 -29.44
N ASP A 12 5.80 -18.45 -30.48
CA ASP A 12 5.51 -17.01 -30.48
C ASP A 12 4.42 -16.65 -29.46
N GLN A 13 3.42 -17.54 -29.28
CA GLN A 13 2.38 -17.37 -28.25
C GLN A 13 2.94 -17.51 -26.83
N GLN A 14 3.80 -18.51 -26.58
CA GLN A 14 4.45 -18.69 -25.28
C GLN A 14 5.34 -17.48 -24.94
N ASP A 15 6.16 -17.03 -25.89
CA ASP A 15 7.03 -15.85 -25.74
C ASP A 15 6.21 -14.57 -25.45
N SER A 16 5.08 -14.39 -26.14
CA SER A 16 4.18 -13.26 -25.89
C SER A 16 3.53 -13.32 -24.51
N TYR A 17 3.12 -14.50 -24.07
CA TYR A 17 2.50 -14.70 -22.76
C TYR A 17 3.51 -14.50 -21.61
N GLU A 18 4.73 -15.04 -21.76
CA GLU A 18 5.82 -14.83 -20.83
C GLU A 18 6.13 -13.34 -20.64
N LYS A 19 6.26 -12.59 -21.74
CA LYS A 19 6.48 -11.14 -21.71
C LYS A 19 5.37 -10.40 -20.97
N LEU A 20 4.11 -10.80 -21.16
CA LEU A 20 2.97 -10.22 -20.45
C LEU A 20 3.07 -10.47 -18.94
N LEU A 21 3.37 -11.70 -18.53
CA LEU A 21 3.52 -12.06 -17.11
C LEU A 21 4.71 -11.34 -16.47
N SER A 22 5.87 -11.31 -17.14
CA SER A 22 7.07 -10.61 -16.68
C SER A 22 6.82 -9.10 -16.53
N ALA A 23 6.15 -8.48 -17.50
CA ALA A 23 5.75 -7.07 -17.41
C ALA A 23 4.74 -6.82 -16.29
N SER A 24 3.80 -7.75 -16.08
CA SER A 24 2.83 -7.66 -14.99
C SER A 24 3.50 -7.82 -13.63
N HIS A 25 4.47 -8.71 -13.52
CA HIS A 25 5.26 -8.92 -12.30
C HIS A 25 6.01 -7.66 -11.90
N GLY A 26 6.75 -7.05 -12.84
CA GLY A 26 7.42 -5.77 -12.63
C GLY A 26 6.44 -4.67 -12.18
N ARG A 27 5.30 -4.54 -12.86
CA ARG A 27 4.27 -3.56 -12.50
C ARG A 27 3.70 -3.78 -11.10
N MET A 28 3.46 -5.01 -10.69
CA MET A 28 2.95 -5.31 -9.35
C MET A 28 4.00 -4.97 -8.27
N LEU A 29 5.28 -5.27 -8.52
CA LEU A 29 6.37 -4.85 -7.63
C LEU A 29 6.42 -3.33 -7.47
N ASP A 30 6.27 -2.59 -8.56
CA ASP A 30 6.26 -1.12 -8.52
C ASP A 30 5.05 -0.58 -7.75
N LEU A 31 3.88 -1.20 -7.90
CA LEU A 31 2.68 -0.85 -7.11
C LEU A 31 2.87 -1.13 -5.62
N VAL A 32 3.55 -2.22 -5.25
CA VAL A 32 3.91 -2.51 -3.85
C VAL A 32 4.79 -1.39 -3.30
N LYS A 33 5.89 -1.06 -3.99
CA LYS A 33 6.81 0.01 -3.59
C LYS A 33 6.08 1.37 -3.48
N PHE A 34 5.22 1.68 -4.44
CA PHE A 34 4.44 2.91 -4.41
C PHE A 34 3.48 2.97 -3.21
N ALA A 35 2.82 1.86 -2.88
CA ALA A 35 1.96 1.77 -1.70
C ALA A 35 2.76 1.90 -0.39
N GLU A 36 4.00 1.42 -0.34
CA GLU A 36 4.91 1.62 0.80
C GLU A 36 5.30 3.09 0.95
N THR A 37 5.72 3.73 -0.14
CA THR A 37 6.05 5.17 -0.16
C THR A 37 4.87 6.02 0.32
N LYS A 38 3.64 5.70 -0.11
CA LYS A 38 2.42 6.38 0.35
C LYS A 38 2.18 6.23 1.86
N ASN A 39 2.34 5.03 2.40
CA ASN A 39 2.19 4.81 3.84
C ASN A 39 3.32 5.49 4.64
N ALA A 40 4.55 5.51 4.13
CA ALA A 40 5.68 6.21 4.74
C ALA A 40 5.42 7.71 4.79
N ALA A 41 4.99 8.29 3.67
CA ALA A 41 4.64 9.71 3.58
C ALA A 41 3.51 10.06 4.57
N LEU A 42 2.47 9.23 4.65
CA LEU A 42 1.36 9.45 5.59
C LEU A 42 1.80 9.35 7.06
N LEU A 43 2.70 8.42 7.38
CA LEU A 43 3.27 8.27 8.73
C LEU A 43 4.11 9.50 9.12
N THR A 44 4.98 9.99 8.23
CA THR A 44 5.74 11.22 8.45
C THR A 44 4.81 12.41 8.64
N PHE A 45 3.79 12.52 7.78
CA PHE A 45 2.79 13.58 7.88
C PHE A 45 2.07 13.56 9.23
N CYS A 46 1.59 12.39 9.69
CA CYS A 46 0.97 12.25 11.01
C CYS A 46 1.93 12.64 12.12
N SER A 47 3.19 12.21 12.05
CA SER A 47 4.22 12.49 13.07
C SER A 47 4.49 13.99 13.21
N VAL A 48 4.63 14.71 12.10
CA VAL A 48 4.80 16.16 12.10
C VAL A 48 3.60 16.86 12.71
N TRP A 49 2.38 16.52 12.29
CA TRP A 49 1.16 17.14 12.82
C TRP A 49 0.93 16.86 14.30
N MET A 50 1.18 15.63 14.75
CA MET A 50 1.11 15.30 16.18
C MET A 50 2.13 16.12 16.97
N GLY A 51 3.37 16.23 16.50
CA GLY A 51 4.42 17.04 17.14
C GLY A 51 4.04 18.52 17.24
N SER A 52 3.50 19.10 16.15
CA SER A 52 3.00 20.48 16.14
C SER A 52 1.85 20.68 17.12
N ILE A 53 0.85 19.79 17.13
CA ILE A 53 -0.31 19.89 18.03
C ILE A 53 0.14 19.76 19.50
N ILE A 54 1.02 18.81 19.82
CA ILE A 54 1.56 18.64 21.18
C ILE A 54 2.31 19.91 21.60
N THR A 55 3.08 20.51 20.69
CA THR A 55 3.82 21.75 20.97
C THR A 55 2.85 22.89 21.32
N ILE A 56 1.79 23.06 20.53
CA ILE A 56 0.75 24.08 20.78
C ILE A 56 -0.01 23.77 22.08
N LEU A 57 -0.35 22.51 22.37
CA LEU A 57 -1.05 22.16 23.61
C LEU A 57 -0.19 22.34 24.88
N ARG A 58 1.13 22.38 24.74
CA ARG A 58 2.07 22.62 25.83
C ARG A 58 2.39 24.10 26.04
N SER A 59 1.98 25.01 25.14
CA SER A 59 2.14 26.44 25.38
C SER A 59 1.27 26.90 26.54
N LEU A 60 1.71 27.95 27.25
CA LEU A 60 0.95 28.55 28.34
C LEU A 60 -0.30 29.29 27.82
N ASP A 61 -0.23 29.79 26.58
CA ASP A 61 -1.35 30.46 25.94
C ASP A 61 -2.40 29.46 25.48
N GLU A 62 -3.66 29.76 25.79
CA GLU A 62 -4.77 28.95 25.31
C GLU A 62 -5.00 29.19 23.81
N PRO A 63 -5.05 28.14 22.98
CA PRO A 63 -5.23 28.34 21.56
C PRO A 63 -6.60 28.99 21.28
N PRO A 64 -6.67 29.93 20.32
CA PRO A 64 -7.86 30.74 20.09
C PRO A 64 -9.04 29.87 19.64
N MET A 65 -10.26 30.43 19.61
CA MET A 65 -11.45 29.82 19.01
C MET A 65 -11.84 28.42 19.55
N GLY A 66 -11.31 28.00 20.71
CA GLY A 66 -11.59 26.68 21.29
C GLY A 66 -10.84 25.52 20.63
N TYR A 67 -9.73 25.78 19.92
CA TYR A 67 -8.92 24.76 19.25
C TYR A 67 -8.41 23.66 20.19
N ARG A 68 -8.31 23.93 21.50
CA ARG A 68 -7.87 22.96 22.50
C ARG A 68 -8.71 21.68 22.50
N ALA A 69 -10.04 21.81 22.42
CA ALA A 69 -10.94 20.66 22.39
C ALA A 69 -10.77 19.87 21.08
N ALA A 70 -10.64 20.56 19.94
CA ALA A 70 -10.39 19.91 18.66
C ALA A 70 -9.07 19.13 18.64
N PHE A 71 -8.00 19.71 19.20
CA PHE A 71 -6.69 19.04 19.28
C PHE A 71 -6.71 17.78 20.14
N LEU A 72 -7.48 17.76 21.24
CA LEU A 72 -7.65 16.56 22.07
C LEU A 72 -8.35 15.42 21.32
N VAL A 73 -9.19 15.72 20.33
CA VAL A 73 -9.83 14.72 19.45
C VAL A 73 -8.95 14.33 18.27
N VAL A 74 -8.22 15.29 17.69
CA VAL A 74 -7.36 15.08 16.52
C VAL A 74 -6.15 14.22 16.85
N LEU A 75 -5.51 14.44 18.02
CA LEU A 75 -4.33 13.67 18.43
C LEU A 75 -4.53 12.14 18.39
N PRO A 76 -5.57 11.56 19.04
CA PRO A 76 -5.79 10.12 18.97
C PRO A 76 -6.13 9.64 17.55
N LEU A 77 -6.85 10.43 16.74
CA LEU A 77 -7.13 10.06 15.35
C LEU A 77 -5.85 9.96 14.51
N LEU A 78 -4.94 10.93 14.63
CA LEU A 78 -3.64 10.91 13.97
C LEU A 78 -2.75 9.78 14.49
N ALA A 79 -2.79 9.49 15.80
CA ALA A 79 -2.05 8.38 16.38
C ALA A 79 -2.54 7.02 15.84
N VAL A 80 -3.85 6.81 15.74
CA VAL A 80 -4.42 5.59 15.14
C VAL A 80 -4.07 5.51 13.65
N ALA A 81 -4.14 6.62 12.91
CA ALA A 81 -3.72 6.65 11.51
C ALA A 81 -2.24 6.27 11.34
N ALA A 82 -1.36 6.80 12.19
CA ALA A 82 0.07 6.48 12.20
C ALA A 82 0.32 4.99 12.50
N VAL A 83 -0.38 4.42 13.48
CA VAL A 83 -0.30 2.98 13.79
C VAL A 83 -0.75 2.14 12.60
N ILE A 84 -1.87 2.48 11.96
CA ILE A 84 -2.35 1.80 10.76
C ILE A 84 -1.29 1.86 9.64
N SER A 85 -0.72 3.04 9.36
CA SER A 85 0.37 3.18 8.39
C SER A 85 1.59 2.33 8.75
N LEU A 86 1.95 2.25 10.04
CA LEU A 86 3.05 1.39 10.50
C LEU A 86 2.77 -0.10 10.24
N THR A 87 1.52 -0.55 10.44
CA THR A 87 1.13 -1.94 10.13
C THR A 87 1.28 -2.32 8.66
N SER A 88 1.33 -1.34 7.75
CA SER A 88 1.59 -1.57 6.32
C SER A 88 3.00 -2.14 6.05
N PHE A 89 3.96 -1.83 6.92
CA PHE A 89 5.36 -2.29 6.82
C PHE A 89 5.58 -3.65 7.45
N LEU A 90 4.67 -4.12 8.31
CA LEU A 90 4.86 -5.40 8.97
C LEU A 90 4.91 -6.53 7.92
N PRO A 91 5.94 -7.39 7.98
CA PRO A 91 6.03 -8.56 7.13
C PRO A 91 4.90 -9.50 7.54
N LYS A 92 3.84 -9.54 6.74
CA LYS A 92 2.85 -10.60 6.84
C LYS A 92 3.29 -11.71 5.92
N PHE A 93 3.68 -12.82 6.54
CA PHE A 93 4.00 -14.04 5.83
C PHE A 93 2.76 -14.54 5.10
N LEU A 94 2.71 -14.29 3.79
CA LEU A 94 1.82 -14.99 2.88
C LEU A 94 2.33 -16.42 2.66
N HIS A 95 2.78 -17.11 3.72
CA HIS A 95 3.41 -18.44 3.64
C HIS A 95 2.53 -19.47 2.92
N HIS A 96 1.22 -19.24 2.88
CA HIS A 96 0.28 -20.12 2.20
C HIS A 96 0.13 -19.86 0.69
N PHE A 97 0.59 -18.70 0.18
CA PHE A 97 0.42 -18.31 -1.22
C PHE A 97 1.67 -18.50 -2.08
N HIS A 98 2.76 -19.05 -1.53
CA HIS A 98 4.01 -19.29 -2.27
C HIS A 98 4.21 -20.74 -2.69
N ARG A 99 3.32 -21.65 -2.30
CA ARG A 99 3.39 -23.04 -2.76
C ARG A 99 2.85 -23.12 -4.18
N THR A 100 3.61 -23.76 -5.05
CA THR A 100 3.13 -24.16 -6.37
C THR A 100 1.99 -25.16 -6.24
N VAL A 101 1.22 -25.34 -7.31
CA VAL A 101 0.09 -26.27 -7.36
C VAL A 101 0.50 -27.69 -6.92
N ASP A 102 1.75 -28.07 -7.24
CA ASP A 102 2.32 -29.38 -6.91
C ASP A 102 3.15 -29.42 -5.61
N GLY A 103 3.21 -28.31 -4.86
CA GLY A 103 3.98 -28.21 -3.61
C GLY A 103 5.51 -28.21 -3.79
N SER A 104 5.99 -28.10 -5.02
CA SER A 104 7.40 -27.93 -5.37
C SER A 104 7.91 -26.52 -5.01
N ALA A 105 9.23 -26.35 -4.87
CA ALA A 105 9.84 -25.07 -4.55
C ALA A 105 9.75 -24.09 -5.72
N ASN A 106 9.26 -22.86 -5.48
CA ASN A 106 9.22 -21.80 -6.48
C ASN A 106 10.58 -21.11 -6.52
N LEU A 107 11.40 -21.43 -7.51
CA LEU A 107 12.77 -20.89 -7.64
C LEU A 107 12.82 -19.44 -8.12
N LEU A 108 11.67 -18.79 -8.36
CA LEU A 108 11.61 -17.34 -8.52
C LEU A 108 11.44 -16.65 -7.16
N TYR A 109 10.93 -17.34 -6.13
CA TYR A 109 10.63 -16.77 -4.83
C TYR A 109 11.86 -16.77 -3.92
N PHE A 110 12.25 -15.60 -3.42
CA PHE A 110 13.45 -15.44 -2.60
C PHE A 110 13.49 -16.37 -1.38
N GLY A 111 12.35 -16.67 -0.76
CA GLY A 111 12.29 -17.52 0.42
C GLY A 111 12.54 -19.00 0.14
N ASP A 112 12.29 -19.46 -1.08
CA ASP A 112 12.65 -20.82 -1.51
C ASP A 112 14.09 -20.88 -2.03
N ILE A 113 14.54 -19.83 -2.74
CA ILE A 113 15.95 -19.68 -3.15
C ILE A 113 16.87 -19.68 -1.92
N ALA A 114 16.48 -18.98 -0.85
CA ALA A 114 17.28 -18.88 0.38
C ALA A 114 17.47 -20.22 1.12
N LYS A 115 16.69 -21.26 0.78
CA LYS A 115 16.85 -22.62 1.34
C LYS A 115 17.89 -23.45 0.60
N LEU A 116 18.33 -23.00 -0.59
CA LEU A 116 19.34 -23.67 -1.41
C LEU A 116 20.73 -23.14 -1.06
N ARG A 117 21.77 -23.96 -1.29
CA ARG A 117 23.15 -23.45 -1.28
C ARG A 117 23.38 -22.59 -2.53
N SER A 118 24.23 -21.58 -2.42
CA SER A 118 24.50 -20.63 -3.52
C SER A 118 24.95 -21.32 -4.82
N GLU A 119 25.63 -22.46 -4.71
CA GLU A 119 26.14 -23.25 -5.83
C GLU A 119 25.04 -24.08 -6.53
N GLU A 120 23.96 -24.40 -5.81
CA GLU A 120 22.89 -25.30 -6.29
C GLU A 120 21.80 -24.57 -7.07
N PHE A 121 21.65 -23.26 -6.86
CA PHE A 121 20.57 -22.48 -7.48
C PHE A 121 20.63 -22.53 -9.01
N GLY A 122 21.81 -22.33 -9.60
CA GLY A 122 21.96 -22.30 -11.06
C GLY A 122 21.56 -23.62 -11.72
N GLU A 123 21.98 -24.75 -11.15
CA GLU A 123 21.61 -26.07 -11.65
C GLU A 123 20.12 -26.37 -11.44
N ALA A 124 19.57 -26.02 -10.27
CA ALA A 124 18.16 -26.22 -9.97
C ALA A 124 17.25 -25.39 -10.87
N ALA A 125 17.59 -24.11 -11.09
CA ALA A 125 16.86 -23.21 -11.96
C ALA A 125 16.94 -23.66 -13.41
N ARG A 126 18.11 -24.08 -13.89
CA ARG A 126 18.26 -24.63 -15.24
C ARG A 126 17.43 -25.91 -15.40
N ARG A 127 17.46 -26.82 -14.43
CA ARG A 127 16.68 -28.06 -14.49
C ARG A 127 15.17 -27.81 -14.56
N ARG A 128 14.66 -26.79 -13.86
CA ARG A 128 13.23 -26.48 -13.78
C ARG A 128 12.74 -25.61 -14.94
N TYR A 129 13.53 -24.60 -15.32
CA TYR A 129 13.05 -23.53 -16.20
C TYR A 129 13.63 -23.54 -17.61
N PHE A 130 14.67 -24.34 -17.89
CA PHE A 130 15.25 -24.38 -19.23
C PHE A 130 14.28 -25.05 -20.20
N PRO A 131 13.80 -24.35 -21.25
CA PRO A 131 12.79 -24.87 -22.15
C PRO A 131 13.36 -25.98 -23.07
N GLU A 132 12.48 -26.88 -23.49
CA GLU A 132 12.79 -27.89 -24.51
C GLU A 132 12.88 -27.28 -25.91
N ASP A 133 13.49 -27.99 -26.85
CA ASP A 133 13.64 -27.53 -28.23
C ASP A 133 12.28 -27.18 -28.88
N GLY A 134 12.15 -25.93 -29.31
CA GLY A 134 10.93 -25.41 -29.94
C GLY A 134 9.89 -24.83 -28.97
N GLN A 135 10.24 -24.67 -27.69
CA GLN A 135 9.48 -23.91 -26.71
C GLN A 135 10.28 -22.67 -26.26
N SER A 136 9.58 -21.59 -25.93
CA SER A 136 10.21 -20.36 -25.40
C SER A 136 10.28 -20.35 -23.88
N ALA A 137 9.37 -21.06 -23.22
CA ALA A 137 9.23 -21.12 -21.78
C ALA A 137 8.69 -22.48 -21.34
N THR A 138 9.04 -22.89 -20.12
CA THR A 138 8.46 -24.06 -19.45
C THR A 138 7.16 -23.68 -18.76
N ASP A 139 6.22 -24.63 -18.65
CA ASP A 139 4.95 -24.40 -17.94
C ASP A 139 5.21 -24.10 -16.45
N ASP A 140 6.16 -24.80 -15.81
CA ASP A 140 6.60 -24.53 -14.43
C ASP A 140 7.05 -23.07 -14.22
N TYR A 141 7.81 -22.51 -15.17
CA TYR A 141 8.26 -21.12 -15.10
C TYR A 141 7.08 -20.14 -15.22
N LEU A 142 6.16 -20.37 -16.15
CA LEU A 142 4.99 -19.53 -16.36
C LEU A 142 4.05 -19.57 -15.15
N ASP A 143 3.84 -20.74 -14.56
CA ASP A 143 3.03 -20.93 -13.36
C ASP A 143 3.65 -20.25 -12.14
N ASP A 144 4.97 -20.44 -11.93
CA ASP A 144 5.70 -19.77 -10.85
C ASP A 144 5.64 -18.24 -11.00
N LEU A 145 5.77 -17.73 -12.22
CA LEU A 145 5.70 -16.30 -12.52
C LEU A 145 4.29 -15.75 -12.30
N ALA A 146 3.24 -16.46 -12.75
CA ALA A 146 1.85 -16.10 -12.51
C ALA A 146 1.51 -16.07 -11.02
N LEU A 147 2.01 -17.04 -10.24
CA LEU A 147 1.87 -17.07 -8.79
C LEU A 147 2.49 -15.81 -8.17
N GLN A 148 3.68 -15.41 -8.61
CA GLN A 148 4.31 -14.19 -8.11
C GLN A 148 3.52 -12.93 -8.45
N VAL A 149 3.00 -12.82 -9.68
CA VAL A 149 2.11 -11.70 -10.07
C VAL A 149 0.92 -11.62 -9.11
N ALA A 150 0.26 -12.75 -8.85
CA ALA A 150 -0.91 -12.81 -7.96
C ALA A 150 -0.55 -12.42 -6.51
N VAL A 151 0.54 -12.98 -5.96
CA VAL A 151 1.02 -12.67 -4.60
C VAL A 151 1.34 -11.18 -4.47
N GLN A 152 2.08 -10.60 -5.42
CA GLN A 152 2.43 -9.19 -5.37
C GLN A 152 1.21 -8.29 -5.50
N ALA A 153 0.22 -8.66 -6.34
CA ALA A 153 -1.04 -7.94 -6.42
C ALA A 153 -1.82 -7.95 -5.09
N LEU A 154 -1.85 -9.09 -4.38
CA LEU A 154 -2.47 -9.20 -3.06
C LEU A 154 -1.76 -8.32 -2.02
N ILE A 155 -0.42 -8.29 -2.02
CA ILE A 155 0.38 -7.42 -1.15
C ILE A 155 0.06 -5.95 -1.44
N ALA A 156 0.10 -5.55 -2.71
CA ALA A 156 -0.18 -4.17 -3.14
C ALA A 156 -1.58 -3.75 -2.69
N ASN A 157 -2.60 -4.54 -3.02
CA ASN A 157 -3.99 -4.25 -2.65
C ASN A 157 -4.16 -4.08 -1.13
N ARG A 158 -3.55 -4.94 -0.32
CA ARG A 158 -3.56 -4.81 1.14
C ARG A 158 -2.96 -3.48 1.58
N LYS A 159 -1.76 -3.12 1.08
CA LYS A 159 -1.08 -1.88 1.46
C LYS A 159 -1.87 -0.64 1.04
N PHE A 160 -2.55 -0.67 -0.11
CA PHE A 160 -3.48 0.37 -0.53
C PHE A 160 -4.71 0.48 0.38
N LYS A 161 -5.29 -0.64 0.82
CA LYS A 161 -6.39 -0.63 1.80
C LYS A 161 -5.97 0.00 3.11
N THR A 162 -4.78 -0.33 3.61
CA THR A 162 -4.20 0.27 4.81
C THR A 162 -4.00 1.78 4.63
N PHE A 163 -3.43 2.21 3.50
CA PHE A 163 -3.28 3.63 3.16
C PHE A 163 -4.62 4.37 3.13
N ASN A 164 -5.63 3.79 2.47
CA ASN A 164 -6.96 4.41 2.37
C ASN A 164 -7.65 4.51 3.73
N ALA A 165 -7.50 3.51 4.60
CA ALA A 165 -8.05 3.54 5.95
C ALA A 165 -7.40 4.64 6.81
N ALA A 166 -6.06 4.69 6.84
CA ALA A 166 -5.33 5.75 7.53
C ALA A 166 -5.62 7.14 6.95
N GLY A 167 -5.69 7.26 5.62
CA GLY A 167 -6.00 8.51 4.93
C GLY A 167 -7.39 9.07 5.27
N ARG A 168 -8.40 8.22 5.47
CA ARG A 168 -9.73 8.65 5.93
C ARG A 168 -9.70 9.20 7.36
N LEU A 169 -8.90 8.60 8.26
CA LEU A 169 -8.74 9.12 9.62
C LEU A 169 -8.00 10.46 9.63
N VAL A 170 -6.99 10.61 8.80
CA VAL A 170 -6.31 11.90 8.61
C VAL A 170 -7.31 12.93 8.06
N LEU A 171 -8.09 12.60 7.04
CA LEU A 171 -9.11 13.52 6.52
C LEU A 171 -10.13 13.93 7.59
N ALA A 172 -10.64 12.96 8.37
CA ALA A 172 -11.54 13.24 9.50
C ALA A 172 -10.89 14.17 10.53
N SER A 173 -9.60 13.99 10.82
CA SER A 173 -8.83 14.85 11.71
C SER A 173 -8.81 16.31 11.23
N PHE A 174 -8.59 16.54 9.93
CA PHE A 174 -8.62 17.89 9.36
C PHE A 174 -10.02 18.52 9.37
N ILE A 175 -11.07 17.72 9.18
CA ILE A 175 -12.46 18.20 9.32
C ILE A 175 -12.72 18.63 10.78
N CYS A 176 -12.30 17.84 11.77
CA CYS A 176 -12.41 18.21 13.18
C CYS A 176 -11.63 19.49 13.48
N MET A 177 -10.45 19.67 12.89
CA MET A 177 -9.63 20.87 13.06
C MET A 177 -10.24 22.11 12.39
N ALA A 178 -11.06 21.95 11.36
CA ALA A 178 -11.78 23.05 10.73
C ALA A 178 -13.06 23.49 11.47
N ALA A 179 -13.56 22.68 12.42
CA ALA A 179 -14.80 22.98 13.14
C ALA A 179 -14.74 24.23 14.06
N PRO A 180 -13.67 24.46 14.87
CA PRO A 180 -13.60 25.60 15.78
C PRO A 180 -13.85 26.98 15.13
N PRO A 181 -13.19 27.37 14.01
CA PRO A 181 -13.44 28.67 13.38
C PRO A 181 -14.86 28.79 12.82
N VAL A 182 -15.45 27.70 12.32
CA VAL A 182 -16.84 27.71 11.82
C VAL A 182 -17.82 27.93 12.96
N VAL A 183 -17.65 27.21 14.07
CA VAL A 183 -18.47 27.37 15.27
C VAL A 183 -18.35 28.80 15.82
N TRP A 184 -17.12 29.32 15.90
CA TRP A 184 -16.86 30.68 16.34
C TRP A 184 -17.53 31.73 15.46
N ALA A 185 -17.47 31.58 14.13
CA ALA A 185 -18.12 32.50 13.19
C ALA A 185 -19.65 32.51 13.36
N LEU A 186 -20.26 31.32 13.46
CA LEU A 186 -21.70 31.19 13.69
C LEU A 186 -22.14 31.81 15.02
N GLN A 187 -21.39 31.58 16.10
CA GLN A 187 -21.65 32.19 17.40
C GLN A 187 -21.54 33.72 17.35
N THR A 188 -20.54 34.25 16.65
CA THR A 188 -20.34 35.70 16.49
C THR A 188 -21.47 36.35 15.69
N ILE A 189 -21.90 35.73 14.59
CA ILE A 189 -23.03 36.22 13.79
C ILE A 189 -24.32 36.19 14.61
N TRP A 190 -24.58 35.07 15.31
CA TRP A 190 -25.78 34.91 16.14
C TRP A 190 -25.86 35.94 17.26
N THR A 191 -24.76 36.14 17.99
CA THR A 191 -24.70 37.11 19.10
C THR A 191 -24.84 38.55 18.59
N THR A 192 -24.26 38.87 17.44
CA THR A 192 -24.40 40.20 16.81
C THR A 192 -25.84 40.45 16.37
N ALA A 193 -26.48 39.49 15.70
CA ALA A 193 -27.88 39.60 15.29
C ALA A 193 -28.82 39.78 16.48
N LYS A 194 -28.60 39.04 17.58
CA LYS A 194 -29.37 39.17 18.81
C LYS A 194 -29.23 40.56 19.43
N ARG A 195 -28.02 41.13 19.45
CA ARG A 195 -27.79 42.50 19.95
C ARG A 195 -28.51 43.55 19.10
N LEU A 196 -28.49 43.42 17.77
CA LEU A 196 -29.18 44.34 16.87
C LEU A 196 -30.71 44.29 17.07
N LEU A 197 -31.27 43.09 17.27
CA LEU A 197 -32.70 42.93 17.56
C LEU A 197 -33.11 43.54 18.91
N GLN A 198 -32.26 43.47 19.94
CA GLN A 198 -32.53 44.08 21.24
C GLN A 198 -32.40 45.60 21.26
N VAL A 199 -31.59 46.19 20.37
CA VAL A 199 -31.46 47.66 20.24
C VAL A 199 -32.60 48.25 19.40
N ALA A 200 -33.22 47.45 18.53
CA ALA A 200 -34.33 47.88 17.68
C ALA A 200 -35.73 47.77 18.34
N SER A 201 -35.82 47.18 19.53
CA SER A 201 -37.05 47.04 20.35
C SER A 201 -37.07 48.03 21.51
#